data_AF-A0A2D3UPS3-F1
#
_entry.id   AF-A0A2D3UPS3-F1
#
_cell.length_a   1.000
_cell.length_b   1.000
_cell.length_c   1.000
_cell.angle_alpha   90.00
_cell.angle_beta   90.00
_cell.angle_gamma   90.00
#
_symmetry.space_group_name_H-M   'P 1'
#
loop_
_entity.id
_entity.type
_entity.pdbx_description
1 polymer ?
#
loop_
_entity_poly.entity_id
_entity_poly.type
_entity_poly.pdbx_seq_one_letter_code
_entity_poly.pdbx_strand_id
1 'polypeptide(L)'
;MTTRTALGSRDVGDSNGGIVAAAEGRKESMVSRLPAAVRFPLAVLVSFGLSATLRSLTAELIGPELAAVSRDLTEGWQIGAMFAWKVAELAIAWYACYDYVDLAYLSLLNNVPYYFLLNTFFGVDYLATAIPMVIDVTALAIPFAFLRSLNYARRGGQVKNANQAVAQDRGVQYLIAAFGASIYAIVVYGSFTTWLPTYMIVHFDGLRSLERAHNTGILLLLALFGPLGYAATQFIFVPAIGSPGNPGITDPALKPGKVAFDPQTATIGQTVAWNLGLGESGLTHRGEILLKRTATLAASSFISNFVRSYVIIEGTELLGALGWASVWGSAAALVGLAYAWVGNE
;
A
#
# COMPACT_ATOMS: atom_id res chain seq x y z
N MET A 1 -27.54 -44.87 0.66
CA MET A 1 -26.37 -44.31 1.36
C MET A 1 -26.11 -42.93 0.78
N THR A 2 -26.49 -41.89 1.50
CA THR A 2 -26.33 -40.49 1.13
C THR A 2 -24.95 -40.02 1.55
N THR A 3 -24.05 -39.83 0.58
CA THR A 3 -22.70 -39.32 0.80
C THR A 3 -22.79 -37.85 1.22
N ARG A 4 -22.63 -37.55 2.51
CA ARG A 4 -22.45 -36.19 3.00
C ARG A 4 -21.11 -35.66 2.51
N THR A 5 -21.14 -34.80 1.50
CA THR A 5 -20.00 -33.96 1.13
C THR A 5 -19.63 -33.10 2.33
N ALA A 6 -18.44 -33.31 2.89
CA ALA A 6 -17.93 -32.47 3.97
C ALA A 6 -17.74 -31.04 3.46
N LEU A 7 -18.53 -30.10 3.98
CA LEU A 7 -18.33 -28.68 3.78
C LEU A 7 -16.97 -28.30 4.37
N GLY A 8 -16.01 -27.99 3.51
CA GLY A 8 -14.72 -27.45 3.93
C GLY A 8 -14.92 -26.19 4.77
N SER A 9 -14.27 -26.14 5.93
CA SER A 9 -14.16 -24.94 6.74
C SER A 9 -13.62 -23.81 5.87
N ARG A 10 -14.38 -22.70 5.78
CA ARG A 10 -13.93 -21.45 5.15
C ARG A 10 -12.62 -21.02 5.81
N ASP A 11 -11.50 -21.24 5.14
CA ASP A 11 -10.29 -20.51 5.47
C ASP A 11 -10.59 -19.06 5.08
N VAL A 12 -10.66 -18.16 6.05
CA VAL A 12 -10.99 -16.74 5.85
C VAL A 12 -9.99 -16.05 4.90
N GLY A 13 -8.89 -16.74 4.53
CA GLY A 13 -7.96 -16.34 3.49
C GLY A 13 -8.37 -16.63 2.03
N ASP A 14 -9.47 -17.33 1.77
CA ASP A 14 -9.91 -17.72 0.41
C ASP A 14 -11.11 -16.89 -0.11
N SER A 15 -11.37 -15.70 0.45
CA SER A 15 -12.46 -14.82 0.02
C SER A 15 -12.20 -14.08 -1.30
N ASN A 16 -11.68 -14.79 -2.31
CA ASN A 16 -11.82 -14.45 -3.74
C ASN A 16 -12.76 -15.43 -4.48
N GLY A 17 -13.65 -16.12 -3.75
CA GLY A 17 -14.91 -16.62 -4.32
C GLY A 17 -14.85 -17.88 -5.19
N GLY A 18 -13.81 -18.71 -5.10
CA GLY A 18 -13.77 -20.01 -5.79
C GLY A 18 -14.04 -21.17 -4.82
N ILE A 19 -15.07 -21.98 -5.09
CA ILE A 19 -15.19 -23.31 -4.47
C ILE A 19 -14.13 -24.19 -5.14
N VAL A 20 -13.07 -24.55 -4.41
CA VAL A 20 -12.08 -25.53 -4.89
C VAL A 20 -12.42 -26.88 -4.30
N ALA A 21 -12.73 -27.85 -5.16
CA ALA A 21 -12.89 -29.25 -4.78
C ALA A 21 -11.60 -29.76 -4.11
N ALA A 22 -11.75 -30.51 -3.02
CA ALA A 22 -10.64 -31.03 -2.24
C ALA A 22 -9.79 -32.01 -3.08
N ALA A 23 -8.60 -31.56 -3.48
CA ALA A 23 -7.56 -32.47 -3.97
C ALA A 23 -6.80 -33.03 -2.76
N GLU A 24 -6.79 -34.36 -2.65
CA GLU A 24 -6.07 -35.14 -1.64
C GLU A 24 -4.57 -34.86 -1.65
N GLY A 25 -3.96 -34.77 -0.46
CA GLY A 25 -2.49 -34.77 -0.29
C GLY A 25 -1.82 -33.43 0.05
N ARG A 26 -2.51 -32.47 0.67
CA ARG A 26 -1.87 -31.21 1.12
C ARG A 26 -1.06 -31.46 2.40
N LYS A 27 0.28 -31.41 2.31
CA LYS A 27 1.17 -31.25 3.48
C LYS A 27 0.64 -30.09 4.32
N GLU A 28 0.25 -30.38 5.56
CA GLU A 28 -0.18 -29.36 6.52
C GLU A 28 0.95 -28.32 6.69
N SER A 29 0.73 -27.12 6.18
CA SER A 29 1.60 -26.00 6.50
C SER A 29 1.44 -25.67 7.99
N MET A 30 2.50 -25.20 8.64
CA MET A 30 2.50 -24.82 10.06
C MET A 30 1.35 -23.85 10.44
N VAL A 31 0.85 -23.11 9.44
CA VAL A 31 -0.32 -22.23 9.50
C VAL A 31 -1.61 -22.97 9.92
N SER A 32 -1.77 -24.26 9.62
CA SER A 32 -2.99 -25.03 9.92
C SER A 32 -3.18 -25.37 11.41
N ARG A 33 -2.12 -25.21 12.23
CA ARG A 33 -2.14 -25.65 13.64
C ARG A 33 -2.62 -24.60 14.64
N LEU A 34 -2.66 -23.33 14.24
CA LEU A 34 -3.09 -22.23 15.12
C LEU A 34 -4.56 -21.89 14.90
N PRO A 35 -5.37 -21.74 15.98
CA PRO A 35 -6.75 -21.26 15.86
C PRO A 35 -6.80 -19.89 15.17
N ALA A 36 -7.72 -19.73 14.21
CA ALA A 36 -7.80 -18.52 13.38
C ALA A 36 -7.93 -17.22 14.21
N ALA A 37 -8.66 -17.27 15.33
CA ALA A 37 -8.88 -16.13 16.23
C ALA A 37 -7.60 -15.62 16.92
N VAL A 38 -6.60 -16.48 17.13
CA VAL A 38 -5.35 -16.12 17.83
C VAL A 38 -4.30 -15.56 16.87
N ARG A 39 -4.41 -15.84 15.57
CA ARG A 39 -3.40 -15.47 14.58
C ARG A 39 -3.20 -13.96 14.46
N PHE A 40 -4.29 -13.17 14.49
CA PHE A 40 -4.19 -11.71 14.38
C PHE A 40 -3.58 -11.06 15.63
N PRO A 41 -4.07 -11.33 16.87
CA PRO A 41 -3.40 -10.83 18.08
C PRO A 41 -1.93 -11.23 18.15
N LEU A 42 -1.60 -12.46 17.75
CA LEU A 42 -0.21 -12.92 17.69
C LEU A 42 0.59 -12.13 16.65
N ALA A 43 0.04 -11.87 15.46
CA ALA A 43 0.70 -11.06 14.43
C ALA A 43 1.01 -9.65 14.94
N VAL A 44 0.07 -9.03 15.67
CA VAL A 44 0.26 -7.72 16.29
C VAL A 44 1.39 -7.77 17.32
N LEU A 45 1.35 -8.71 18.28
CA LEU A 45 2.36 -8.85 19.32
C LEU A 45 3.77 -9.10 18.75
N VAL A 46 3.89 -10.02 17.78
CA VAL A 46 5.18 -10.34 17.16
C VAL A 46 5.70 -9.16 16.34
N SER A 47 4.82 -8.40 15.66
CA SER A 47 5.23 -7.22 14.90
C SER A 47 5.81 -6.12 15.82
N PHE A 48 5.12 -5.83 16.92
CA PHE A 48 5.61 -4.85 17.90
C PHE A 48 6.88 -5.33 18.61
N GLY A 49 6.93 -6.60 19.02
CA GLY A 49 8.11 -7.19 19.64
C GLY A 49 9.34 -7.16 18.72
N LEU A 50 9.17 -7.55 17.46
CA LEU A 50 10.23 -7.52 16.46
C LEU A 50 10.69 -6.09 16.16
N SER A 51 9.77 -5.14 16.01
CA SER A 51 10.10 -3.72 15.81
C SER A 51 10.88 -3.15 17.00
N ALA A 52 10.41 -3.39 18.22
CA ALA A 52 11.09 -2.94 19.44
C ALA A 52 12.50 -3.51 19.54
N THR A 53 12.66 -4.82 19.31
CA THR A 53 13.96 -5.51 19.38
C THR A 53 14.92 -4.95 18.34
N LEU A 54 14.49 -4.82 17.08
CA LEU A 54 15.33 -4.29 16.00
C LEU A 54 15.72 -2.83 16.23
N ARG A 55 14.79 -2.00 16.73
CA ARG A 55 15.07 -0.59 17.08
C ARG A 55 16.03 -0.48 18.27
N SER A 56 15.92 -1.34 19.27
CA SER A 56 16.89 -1.37 20.39
C SER A 56 18.29 -1.74 19.90
N LEU A 57 18.41 -2.70 18.98
CA LEU A 57 19.70 -3.10 18.41
C LEU A 57 20.37 -2.00 17.56
N THR A 58 19.58 -1.09 16.97
CA THR A 58 20.10 0.00 16.14
C THR A 58 20.09 1.36 16.84
N ALA A 59 19.67 1.42 18.10
CA ALA A 59 19.45 2.67 18.84
C ALA A 59 20.69 3.57 18.91
N GLU A 60 21.89 3.00 19.09
CA GLU A 60 23.13 3.78 19.13
C GLU A 60 23.46 4.44 17.78
N LEU A 61 23.08 3.79 16.67
CA LEU A 61 23.38 4.27 15.32
C LEU A 61 22.38 5.31 14.82
N ILE A 62 21.09 5.13 15.08
CA ILE A 62 20.02 5.98 14.52
C ILE A 62 19.39 6.92 15.55
N GLY A 63 19.57 6.65 16.84
CA GLY A 63 18.94 7.39 17.94
C GLY A 63 19.28 8.87 17.95
N PRO A 64 20.56 9.28 17.92
CA PRO A 64 20.92 10.70 18.01
C PRO A 64 20.34 11.56 16.88
N GLU A 65 20.37 11.04 15.64
CA GLU A 65 19.88 11.75 14.46
C GLU A 65 18.35 11.91 14.47
N LEU A 66 17.62 10.85 14.84
CA LEU A 66 16.16 10.89 14.92
C LEU A 66 15.68 11.69 16.13
N ALA A 67 16.37 11.59 17.27
CA ALA A 67 16.06 12.34 18.48
C ALA A 67 16.15 13.85 18.25
N ALA A 68 17.09 14.29 17.41
CA ALA A 68 17.30 15.70 17.10
C ALA A 68 16.19 16.35 16.25
N VAL A 69 15.18 15.59 15.82
CA VAL A 69 14.01 16.05 15.06
C VAL A 69 12.70 15.60 15.70
N SER A 70 12.76 14.66 16.65
CA SER A 70 11.58 14.08 17.28
C SER A 70 11.07 14.93 18.44
N ARG A 71 9.76 15.10 18.53
CA ARG A 71 9.06 15.66 19.68
C ARG A 71 9.21 14.74 20.89
N ASP A 72 9.35 15.35 22.07
CA ASP A 72 9.22 14.65 23.34
C ASP A 72 7.78 14.13 23.53
N LEU A 73 7.61 12.81 23.36
CA LEU A 73 6.33 12.11 23.50
C LEU A 73 5.93 11.95 24.98
N THR A 74 5.60 13.07 25.63
CA THR A 74 5.17 13.09 27.04
C THR A 74 3.66 12.91 27.20
N GLU A 75 2.90 13.24 26.16
CA GLU A 75 1.44 13.20 26.20
C GLU A 75 0.91 11.82 25.81
N GLY A 76 0.14 11.19 26.69
CA GLY A 76 -0.37 9.83 26.48
C GLY A 76 -1.23 9.66 25.21
N TRP A 77 -1.91 10.71 24.75
CA TRP A 77 -2.70 10.65 23.52
C TRP A 77 -1.81 10.56 22.27
N GLN A 78 -0.60 11.12 22.28
CA GLN A 78 0.35 11.05 21.17
C GLN A 78 0.82 9.60 20.98
N ILE A 79 1.22 8.96 22.08
CA ILE A 79 1.58 7.53 22.11
C ILE A 79 0.38 6.68 21.69
N GLY A 80 -0.80 6.97 22.24
CA GLY A 80 -2.04 6.29 21.89
C GLY A 80 -2.39 6.39 20.41
N ALA A 81 -2.24 7.56 19.79
CA ALA A 81 -2.50 7.78 18.38
C ALA A 81 -1.55 7.00 17.47
N MET A 82 -0.25 7.00 17.78
CA MET A 82 0.74 6.21 17.03
C MET A 82 0.48 4.72 17.13
N PHE A 83 0.21 4.24 18.34
CA PHE A 83 -0.11 2.83 18.58
C PHE A 83 -1.41 2.43 17.87
N ALA A 84 -2.48 3.22 18.04
CA ALA A 84 -3.77 2.97 17.42
C ALA A 84 -3.67 2.95 15.90
N TRP A 85 -2.92 3.89 15.30
CA TRP A 85 -2.69 3.89 13.85
C TRP A 85 -1.95 2.63 13.39
N LYS A 86 -0.90 2.21 14.11
CA LYS A 86 -0.15 1.00 13.75
C LYS A 86 -1.00 -0.26 13.86
N VAL A 87 -1.85 -0.36 14.89
CA VAL A 87 -2.82 -1.47 15.01
C VAL A 87 -3.87 -1.40 13.91
N ALA A 88 -4.35 -0.20 13.55
CA ALA A 88 -5.30 -0.01 12.46
C ALA A 88 -4.71 -0.43 11.09
N GLU A 89 -3.47 -0.08 10.79
CA GLU A 89 -2.75 -0.49 9.58
C GLU A 89 -2.68 -2.03 9.49
N LEU A 90 -2.31 -2.69 10.59
CA LEU A 90 -2.28 -4.15 10.70
C LEU A 90 -3.67 -4.77 10.55
N ALA A 91 -4.70 -4.18 11.17
CA ALA A 91 -6.07 -4.65 11.09
C ALA A 91 -6.62 -4.54 9.66
N ILE A 92 -6.42 -3.39 9.00
CA ILE A 92 -6.80 -3.18 7.61
C ILE A 92 -6.14 -4.25 6.73
N ALA A 93 -4.83 -4.46 6.86
CA ALA A 93 -4.15 -5.49 6.09
C ALA A 93 -4.67 -6.90 6.36
N TRP A 94 -4.96 -7.22 7.63
CA TRP A 94 -5.48 -8.52 8.01
C TRP A 94 -6.88 -8.78 7.42
N TYR A 95 -7.81 -7.85 7.61
CA TYR A 95 -9.21 -8.01 7.18
C TYR A 95 -9.40 -7.76 5.67
N ALA A 96 -8.58 -6.93 5.03
CA ALA A 96 -8.54 -6.76 3.57
C ALA A 96 -7.86 -7.93 2.83
N CYS A 97 -7.44 -8.93 3.59
CA CYS A 97 -6.81 -10.14 3.10
C CYS A 97 -5.46 -9.97 2.39
N TYR A 98 -4.63 -9.05 2.88
CA TYR A 98 -3.29 -8.83 2.35
C TYR A 98 -2.32 -9.90 2.86
N ASP A 99 -1.49 -10.42 1.95
CA ASP A 99 -0.37 -11.31 2.29
C ASP A 99 0.85 -10.51 2.78
N TYR A 100 1.92 -11.20 3.16
CA TYR A 100 3.13 -10.56 3.67
C TYR A 100 3.83 -9.67 2.63
N VAL A 101 3.67 -9.98 1.35
CA VAL A 101 4.27 -9.21 0.25
C VAL A 101 3.47 -7.93 0.01
N ASP A 102 2.13 -8.02 0.03
CA ASP A 102 1.25 -6.86 0.01
C ASP A 102 1.57 -5.91 1.16
N LEU A 103 1.73 -6.45 2.38
CA LEU A 103 2.04 -5.64 3.55
C LEU A 103 3.44 -5.03 3.49
N ALA A 104 4.44 -5.76 2.96
CA ALA A 104 5.79 -5.22 2.76
C ALA A 104 5.78 -4.01 1.82
N TYR A 105 5.10 -4.12 0.67
CA TYR A 105 5.03 -3.03 -0.31
C TYR A 105 4.16 -1.86 0.19
N LEU A 106 3.04 -2.14 0.85
CA LEU A 106 2.21 -1.10 1.47
C LEU A 106 3.00 -0.35 2.55
N SER A 107 3.71 -1.08 3.41
CA SER A 107 4.57 -0.48 4.44
C SER A 107 5.68 0.37 3.81
N LEU A 108 6.33 -0.12 2.75
CA LEU A 108 7.35 0.67 2.04
C LEU A 108 6.76 1.99 1.51
N LEU A 109 5.60 1.92 0.84
CA LEU A 109 4.91 3.09 0.29
C LEU A 109 4.48 4.09 1.39
N ASN A 110 4.07 3.59 2.57
CA ASN A 110 3.66 4.43 3.70
C ASN A 110 4.83 5.05 4.44
N ASN A 111 6.00 4.40 4.46
CA ASN A 111 7.16 4.84 5.23
C ASN A 111 8.10 5.75 4.46
N VAL A 112 8.28 5.53 3.15
CA VAL A 112 9.19 6.36 2.34
C VAL A 112 8.91 7.86 2.50
N PRO A 113 7.66 8.34 2.42
CA PRO A 113 7.42 9.78 2.47
C PRO A 113 7.89 10.41 3.78
N TYR A 114 7.68 9.75 4.92
CA TYR A 114 8.16 10.24 6.22
C TYR A 114 9.68 10.30 6.29
N TYR A 115 10.38 9.23 5.89
CA TYR A 115 11.84 9.21 5.92
C TYR A 115 12.47 10.14 4.87
N PHE A 116 11.78 10.32 3.74
CA PHE A 116 12.14 11.29 2.71
C PHE A 116 11.98 12.74 3.19
N LEU A 117 10.96 13.06 3.99
CA LEU A 117 10.82 14.36 4.65
C LEU A 117 12.02 14.66 5.56
N LEU A 118 12.36 13.71 6.43
CA LEU A 118 13.46 13.84 7.37
C LEU A 118 14.80 14.04 6.66
N ASN A 119 15.06 13.25 5.62
CA ASN A 119 16.28 13.40 4.84
C ASN A 119 16.31 14.71 4.04
N THR A 120 15.20 15.10 3.39
CA THR A 120 15.21 16.24 2.48
C THR A 120 15.23 17.58 3.20
N PHE A 121 14.43 17.73 4.27
CA PHE A 121 14.16 19.02 4.91
C PHE A 121 14.81 19.17 6.28
N PHE A 122 14.95 18.07 7.03
CA PHE A 122 15.56 18.05 8.36
C PHE A 122 17.03 17.60 8.34
N GLY A 123 17.59 17.33 7.16
CA GLY A 123 19.00 17.02 6.99
C GLY A 123 19.45 15.71 7.65
N VAL A 124 18.52 14.84 8.07
CA VAL A 124 18.83 13.55 8.69
C VAL A 124 19.61 12.68 7.72
N ASP A 125 20.62 11.97 8.21
CA ASP A 125 21.46 11.11 7.38
C ASP A 125 20.66 10.00 6.66
N TYR A 126 21.16 9.59 5.49
CA TYR A 126 20.52 8.55 4.69
C TYR A 126 20.45 7.21 5.44
N LEU A 127 21.50 6.82 6.17
CA LEU A 127 21.47 5.56 6.92
C LEU A 127 20.51 5.64 8.11
N ALA A 128 20.49 6.80 8.79
CA ALA A 128 19.58 7.06 9.90
C ALA A 128 18.09 7.05 9.50
N THR A 129 17.78 7.24 8.21
CA THR A 129 16.43 7.13 7.67
C THR A 129 16.13 5.77 7.03
N ALA A 130 17.12 5.16 6.36
CA ALA A 130 16.95 3.89 5.66
C ALA A 130 16.80 2.69 6.62
N ILE A 131 17.59 2.64 7.70
CA ILE A 131 17.55 1.54 8.68
C ILE A 131 16.17 1.43 9.35
N PRO A 132 15.60 2.47 9.97
CA PRO A 132 14.28 2.37 10.59
C PRO A 132 13.17 2.12 9.56
N MET A 133 13.32 2.56 8.30
CA MET A 133 12.40 2.19 7.23
C MET A 133 12.41 0.69 6.95
N VAL A 134 13.59 0.07 6.84
CA VAL A 134 13.74 -1.38 6.64
C VAL A 134 13.17 -2.13 7.84
N ILE A 135 13.39 -1.64 9.06
CA ILE A 135 12.79 -2.21 10.28
C ILE A 135 11.27 -2.13 10.21
N ASP A 136 10.69 -0.98 9.86
CA ASP A 136 9.24 -0.80 9.78
C ASP A 136 8.60 -1.71 8.71
N VAL A 137 9.31 -2.00 7.61
CA VAL A 137 8.85 -2.94 6.57
C VAL A 137 8.95 -4.39 7.04
N THR A 138 10.12 -4.79 7.55
CA THR A 138 10.40 -6.18 7.94
C THR A 138 9.63 -6.61 9.19
N ALA A 139 9.48 -5.72 10.16
CA ALA A 139 8.73 -5.97 11.39
C ALA A 139 7.25 -6.24 11.13
N LEU A 140 6.68 -5.72 10.04
CA LEU A 140 5.31 -6.01 9.62
C LEU A 140 5.23 -7.24 8.70
N ALA A 141 6.16 -7.37 7.75
CA ALA A 141 6.13 -8.44 6.75
C ALA A 141 6.46 -9.83 7.32
N ILE A 142 7.50 -9.94 8.17
CA ILE A 142 7.98 -11.24 8.68
C ILE A 142 6.87 -11.98 9.48
N PRO A 143 6.16 -11.35 10.43
CA PRO A 143 5.09 -12.03 11.16
C PRO A 143 3.96 -12.52 10.23
N PHE A 144 3.60 -11.73 9.22
CA PHE A 144 2.59 -12.12 8.24
C PHE A 144 3.06 -13.30 7.37
N ALA A 145 4.35 -13.41 7.07
CA ALA A 145 4.88 -14.54 6.31
C ALA A 145 4.73 -15.86 7.06
N PHE A 146 4.83 -15.84 8.39
CA PHE A 146 4.63 -17.03 9.23
C PHE A 146 3.15 -17.34 9.50
N LEU A 147 2.30 -16.32 9.59
CA LEU A 147 0.92 -16.46 10.05
C LEU A 147 -0.11 -16.51 8.92
N ARG A 148 0.29 -16.22 7.67
CA ARG A 148 -0.60 -16.11 6.53
C ARG A 148 0.00 -16.66 5.23
N SER A 149 -0.85 -17.29 4.42
CA SER A 149 -0.48 -17.77 3.08
C SER A 149 -0.46 -16.66 2.02
N LEU A 150 0.34 -16.84 0.96
CA LEU A 150 0.38 -15.97 -0.21
C LEU A 150 -0.94 -15.90 -0.98
N ASN A 151 -1.23 -14.73 -1.53
CA ASN A 151 -2.41 -14.48 -2.37
C ASN A 151 -2.32 -15.20 -3.73
N TYR A 152 -3.48 -15.49 -4.33
CA TYR A 152 -3.57 -16.26 -5.58
C TYR A 152 -2.69 -15.70 -6.70
N ALA A 153 -2.68 -14.37 -6.87
CA ALA A 153 -1.89 -13.68 -7.88
C ALA A 153 -0.39 -14.04 -7.84
N ARG A 154 0.15 -14.32 -6.64
CA ARG A 154 1.57 -14.64 -6.41
C ARG A 154 1.83 -16.10 -6.05
N ARG A 155 0.78 -16.89 -5.83
CA ARG A 155 0.92 -18.30 -5.46
C ARG A 155 1.40 -19.12 -6.67
N GLY A 156 2.47 -19.88 -6.48
CA GLY A 156 2.97 -20.82 -7.48
C GLY A 156 2.09 -22.06 -7.61
N GLY A 157 2.15 -22.74 -8.77
CA GLY A 157 1.51 -24.04 -9.00
C GLY A 157 0.03 -24.01 -9.36
N GLN A 158 -0.58 -22.82 -9.55
CA GLN A 158 -1.93 -22.67 -10.08
C GLN A 158 -1.88 -22.40 -11.59
N VAL A 159 -2.86 -22.92 -12.33
CA VAL A 159 -3.00 -22.64 -13.77
C VAL A 159 -3.46 -21.19 -13.94
N LYS A 160 -2.60 -20.37 -14.52
CA LYS A 160 -2.90 -18.95 -14.80
C LYS A 160 -3.43 -18.80 -16.22
N ASN A 161 -4.48 -18.00 -16.41
CA ASN A 161 -4.94 -17.63 -17.74
C ASN A 161 -3.93 -16.71 -18.44
N ALA A 162 -4.07 -16.50 -19.75
CA ALA A 162 -3.12 -15.68 -20.53
C ALA A 162 -2.98 -14.25 -19.95
N ASN A 163 -4.07 -13.63 -19.50
CA ASN A 163 -4.07 -12.29 -18.89
C ASN A 163 -3.34 -12.25 -17.54
N GLN A 164 -3.51 -13.28 -16.73
CA GLN A 164 -2.81 -13.44 -15.46
C GLN A 164 -1.31 -13.71 -15.70
N ALA A 165 -0.94 -14.37 -16.79
CA ALA A 165 0.46 -14.55 -17.17
C ALA A 165 1.12 -13.21 -17.53
N VAL A 166 0.42 -12.30 -18.22
CA VAL A 166 0.90 -10.93 -18.49
C VAL A 166 1.19 -10.17 -17.19
N ALA A 167 0.35 -10.33 -16.16
CA ALA A 167 0.60 -9.72 -14.85
C ALA A 167 1.87 -10.25 -14.15
N GLN A 168 2.33 -11.45 -14.52
CA GLN A 168 3.55 -12.06 -13.98
C GLN A 168 4.78 -11.79 -14.84
N ASP A 169 4.60 -11.22 -16.04
CA ASP A 169 5.71 -10.87 -16.91
C ASP A 169 6.55 -9.75 -16.28
N ARG A 170 7.86 -9.99 -16.19
CA ARG A 170 8.78 -9.04 -15.55
C ARG A 170 8.92 -7.76 -16.35
N GLY A 171 8.92 -7.84 -17.68
CA GLY A 171 9.00 -6.67 -18.56
C GLY A 171 7.81 -5.74 -18.36
N VAL A 172 6.60 -6.31 -18.35
CA VAL A 172 5.37 -5.56 -18.04
C VAL A 172 5.45 -4.94 -16.65
N GLN A 173 5.85 -5.70 -15.63
CA GLN A 173 5.98 -5.17 -14.27
C GLN A 173 6.98 -4.00 -14.19
N TYR A 174 8.13 -4.07 -14.88
CA TYR A 174 9.10 -2.97 -14.88
C TYR A 174 8.60 -1.74 -15.63
N LEU A 175 7.85 -1.89 -16.73
CA LEU A 175 7.25 -0.76 -17.44
C LEU A 175 6.17 -0.07 -16.59
N ILE A 176 5.29 -0.83 -15.95
CA ILE A 176 4.26 -0.31 -15.05
C ILE A 176 4.90 0.32 -13.79
N ALA A 177 6.00 -0.24 -13.32
CA ALA A 177 6.78 0.32 -12.22
C ALA A 177 7.42 1.66 -12.60
N ALA A 178 8.04 1.75 -13.79
CA ALA A 178 8.59 2.99 -14.30
C ALA A 178 7.52 4.07 -14.48
N PHE A 179 6.31 3.68 -14.94
CA PHE A 179 5.18 4.59 -15.05
C PHE A 179 4.65 5.07 -13.69
N GLY A 180 4.58 4.18 -12.69
CA GLY A 180 4.24 4.58 -11.32
C GLY A 180 5.29 5.50 -10.69
N ALA A 181 6.57 5.18 -10.89
CA ALA A 181 7.69 5.98 -10.39
C ALA A 181 7.71 7.39 -11.01
N SER A 182 7.41 7.52 -12.30
CA SER A 182 7.35 8.82 -12.96
C SER A 182 6.22 9.69 -12.43
N ILE A 183 5.07 9.12 -12.07
CA ILE A 183 3.96 9.85 -11.44
C ILE A 183 4.38 10.37 -10.05
N TYR A 184 4.97 9.53 -9.20
CA TYR A 184 5.52 9.99 -7.92
C TYR A 184 6.55 11.11 -8.11
N ALA A 185 7.46 10.95 -9.08
CA ALA A 185 8.48 11.95 -9.37
C ALA A 185 7.88 13.27 -9.86
N ILE A 186 6.90 13.25 -10.76
CA ILE A 186 6.23 14.45 -11.28
C ILE A 186 5.47 15.17 -10.16
N VAL A 187 4.73 14.45 -9.32
CA VAL A 187 3.96 15.07 -8.23
C VAL A 187 4.87 15.72 -7.20
N VAL A 188 5.93 15.03 -6.76
CA VAL A 188 6.88 15.59 -5.78
C VAL A 188 7.70 16.72 -6.39
N TYR A 189 8.23 16.56 -7.61
CA TYR A 189 8.99 17.61 -8.31
C TYR A 189 8.13 18.84 -8.58
N GLY A 190 6.89 18.64 -9.04
CA GLY A 190 5.93 19.72 -9.22
C GLY A 190 5.66 20.44 -7.91
N SER A 191 5.48 19.70 -6.81
CA SER A 191 5.30 20.29 -5.48
C SER A 191 6.53 21.09 -5.02
N PHE A 192 7.75 20.57 -5.24
CA PHE A 192 9.00 21.26 -4.91
C PHE A 192 9.19 22.57 -5.69
N THR A 193 8.78 22.61 -6.95
CA THR A 193 8.98 23.79 -7.80
C THR A 193 7.90 24.85 -7.66
N THR A 194 6.73 24.50 -7.11
CA THR A 194 5.56 25.41 -7.12
C THR A 194 5.19 25.98 -5.76
N TRP A 195 5.07 25.15 -4.72
CA TRP A 195 4.48 25.60 -3.45
C TRP A 195 5.11 24.99 -2.19
N LEU A 196 5.61 23.76 -2.28
CA LEU A 196 5.94 22.98 -1.10
C LEU A 196 7.09 23.57 -0.26
N PRO A 197 8.21 24.07 -0.80
CA PRO A 197 9.27 24.62 0.03
C PRO A 197 8.82 25.83 0.84
N THR A 198 8.07 26.75 0.22
CA THR A 198 7.48 27.91 0.91
C THR A 198 6.49 27.45 1.98
N TYR A 199 5.66 26.43 1.68
CA TYR A 199 4.72 25.87 2.62
C TYR A 199 5.39 25.21 3.83
N MET A 200 6.52 24.51 3.61
CA MET A 200 7.31 23.94 4.70
C MET A 200 7.83 25.04 5.63
N ILE A 201 8.38 26.15 5.09
CA ILE A 201 8.88 27.26 5.92
C ILE A 201 7.80 27.84 6.83
N VAL A 202 6.55 27.90 6.35
CA VAL A 202 5.44 28.52 7.11
C VAL A 202 4.91 27.60 8.21
N HIS A 203 4.94 26.28 8.02
CA HIS A 203 4.22 25.34 8.88
C HIS A 203 5.08 24.29 9.59
N PHE A 204 6.40 24.32 9.36
CA PHE A 204 7.36 23.45 10.05
C PHE A 204 8.45 24.32 10.67
N ASP A 205 8.53 24.27 11.99
CA ASP A 205 9.67 24.78 12.73
C ASP A 205 10.80 23.72 12.76
N GLY A 206 12.05 24.18 12.83
CA GLY A 206 13.22 23.29 12.91
C GLY A 206 13.72 22.73 11.57
N LEU A 207 13.25 23.27 10.44
CA LEU A 207 13.84 22.96 9.13
C LEU A 207 15.33 23.32 9.11
N ARG A 208 16.18 22.37 8.68
CA ARG A 208 17.64 22.59 8.65
C ARG A 208 18.10 23.18 7.34
N SER A 209 17.55 22.72 6.21
CA SER A 209 17.93 23.20 4.87
C SER A 209 16.85 22.89 3.84
N LEU A 210 16.74 23.77 2.83
CA LEU A 210 15.94 23.55 1.62
C LEU A 210 16.78 23.18 0.40
N GLU A 211 18.10 23.13 0.57
CA GLU A 211 19.06 22.92 -0.53
C GLU A 211 18.82 21.58 -1.24
N ARG A 212 18.54 20.50 -0.49
CA ARG A 212 18.24 19.19 -1.09
C ARG A 212 16.97 19.25 -1.94
N ALA A 213 15.90 19.91 -1.46
CA ALA A 213 14.69 20.08 -2.25
C ALA A 213 14.93 20.91 -3.52
N HIS A 214 15.73 21.98 -3.43
CA HIS A 214 16.06 22.85 -4.55
C HIS A 214 16.95 22.17 -5.61
N ASN A 215 17.97 21.45 -5.18
CA ASN A 215 18.94 20.79 -6.07
C ASN A 215 18.41 19.46 -6.65
N THR A 216 17.24 19.00 -6.19
CA THR A 216 16.66 17.74 -6.64
C THR A 216 16.06 17.87 -8.04
N GLY A 217 16.72 17.27 -9.03
CA GLY A 217 16.20 17.13 -10.38
C GLY A 217 15.19 15.99 -10.53
N ILE A 218 14.32 16.09 -11.53
CA ILE A 218 13.29 15.06 -11.83
C ILE A 218 13.88 13.67 -12.09
N LEU A 219 15.05 13.58 -12.74
CA LEU A 219 15.71 12.30 -13.02
C LEU A 219 16.21 11.61 -11.74
N LEU A 220 16.65 12.40 -10.76
CA LEU A 220 17.05 11.87 -9.45
C LEU A 220 15.84 11.34 -8.70
N LEU A 221 14.71 12.06 -8.70
CA LEU A 221 13.45 11.59 -8.11
C LEU A 221 12.93 10.33 -8.79
N LEU A 222 13.04 10.24 -10.12
CA LEU A 222 12.65 9.04 -10.86
C LEU A 222 13.47 7.82 -10.43
N ALA A 223 14.80 7.99 -10.29
CA ALA A 223 15.67 6.93 -9.79
C ALA A 223 15.34 6.55 -8.35
N LEU A 224 15.14 7.55 -7.47
CA LEU A 224 14.83 7.35 -6.06
C LEU A 224 13.46 6.70 -5.84
N PHE A 225 12.48 7.00 -6.68
CA PHE A 225 11.12 6.46 -6.59
C PHE A 225 10.88 5.22 -7.45
N GLY A 226 11.91 4.69 -8.11
CA GLY A 226 11.86 3.38 -8.76
C GLY A 226 11.30 2.27 -7.86
N PRO A 227 11.80 2.13 -6.61
CA PRO A 227 11.24 1.19 -5.63
C PRO A 227 9.76 1.45 -5.30
N LEU A 228 9.30 2.70 -5.29
CA LEU A 228 7.90 3.06 -5.01
C LEU A 228 7.01 2.67 -6.18
N GLY A 229 7.45 2.95 -7.41
CA GLY A 229 6.74 2.51 -8.60
C GLY A 229 6.62 0.98 -8.66
N TYR A 230 7.69 0.26 -8.31
CA TYR A 230 7.66 -1.19 -8.23
C TYR A 230 6.72 -1.69 -7.12
N ALA A 231 6.79 -1.11 -5.93
CA ALA A 231 5.91 -1.43 -4.82
C ALA A 231 4.44 -1.18 -5.15
N ALA A 232 4.11 -0.05 -5.79
CA ALA A 232 2.76 0.27 -6.23
C ALA A 232 2.27 -0.72 -7.29
N THR A 233 3.13 -1.13 -8.24
CA THR A 233 2.81 -2.16 -9.23
C THR A 233 2.45 -3.48 -8.56
N GLN A 234 3.25 -3.90 -7.58
CA GLN A 234 3.01 -5.14 -6.86
C GLN A 234 1.79 -5.05 -5.94
N PHE A 235 1.50 -3.89 -5.37
CA PHE A 235 0.39 -3.70 -4.44
C PHE A 235 -0.95 -3.47 -5.15
N ILE A 236 -0.99 -2.75 -6.27
CA ILE A 236 -2.23 -2.37 -6.97
C ILE A 236 -2.45 -3.23 -8.24
N PHE A 237 -1.49 -3.18 -9.17
CA PHE A 237 -1.68 -3.71 -10.52
C PHE A 237 -1.67 -5.24 -10.56
N VAL A 238 -0.64 -5.88 -10.00
CA VAL A 238 -0.49 -7.34 -10.03
C VAL A 238 -1.70 -8.07 -9.42
N PRO A 239 -2.25 -7.67 -8.27
CA PRO A 239 -3.44 -8.32 -7.71
C PRO A 239 -4.72 -8.06 -8.50
N ALA A 240 -4.87 -6.88 -9.11
CA ALA A 240 -6.04 -6.54 -9.93
C ALA A 240 -6.11 -7.42 -11.20
N ILE A 241 -4.98 -7.62 -11.88
CA ILE A 241 -4.91 -8.46 -13.09
C ILE A 241 -4.81 -9.95 -12.74
N GLY A 242 -4.08 -10.28 -11.68
CA GLY A 242 -3.76 -11.65 -11.25
C GLY A 242 -4.88 -12.37 -10.48
N SER A 243 -6.02 -11.74 -10.21
CA SER A 243 -7.15 -12.34 -9.47
C SER A 243 -7.81 -13.48 -10.27
N PRO A 244 -8.24 -14.58 -9.62
CA PRO A 244 -8.91 -15.70 -10.30
C PRO A 244 -10.25 -15.29 -10.92
N GLY A 245 -10.92 -14.27 -10.37
CA GLY A 245 -12.18 -13.73 -10.89
C GLY A 245 -12.02 -12.70 -12.00
N ASN A 246 -10.81 -12.50 -12.53
CA ASN A 246 -10.58 -11.58 -13.66
C ASN A 246 -10.89 -12.30 -14.99
N PRO A 247 -12.00 -11.97 -15.69
CA PRO A 247 -12.31 -12.57 -16.99
C PRO A 247 -11.26 -12.20 -18.05
N GLY A 248 -10.45 -11.16 -17.81
CA GLY A 248 -9.47 -10.65 -18.75
C GLY A 248 -10.11 -9.99 -19.97
N ILE A 249 -9.32 -9.22 -20.73
CA ILE A 249 -9.81 -8.51 -21.93
C ILE A 249 -9.70 -9.41 -23.18
N THR A 250 -8.84 -10.44 -23.14
CA THR A 250 -8.47 -11.22 -24.34
C THR A 250 -9.39 -12.40 -24.63
N ASP A 251 -10.43 -12.66 -23.83
CA ASP A 251 -11.44 -13.65 -24.21
C ASP A 251 -12.62 -12.92 -24.87
N PRO A 252 -12.70 -12.89 -26.22
CA PRO A 252 -13.79 -12.24 -26.94
C PRO A 252 -15.17 -12.87 -26.65
N ALA A 253 -15.24 -14.06 -26.04
CA ALA A 253 -16.48 -14.68 -25.59
C ALA A 253 -16.92 -14.19 -24.19
N LEU A 254 -16.00 -13.66 -23.38
CA LEU A 254 -16.28 -13.11 -22.05
C LEU A 254 -16.27 -11.58 -22.12
N LYS A 255 -17.37 -11.01 -22.62
CA LYS A 255 -17.66 -9.60 -22.32
C LYS A 255 -17.89 -9.51 -20.81
N PRO A 256 -17.14 -8.70 -20.04
CA PRO A 256 -17.58 -8.39 -18.69
C PRO A 256 -19.02 -7.89 -18.84
N GLY A 257 -19.96 -8.49 -18.10
CA GLY A 257 -21.39 -8.23 -18.21
C GLY A 257 -21.74 -6.81 -17.76
N LYS A 258 -21.18 -5.80 -18.42
CA LYS A 258 -21.60 -4.42 -18.31
C LYS A 258 -22.87 -4.32 -19.14
N VAL A 259 -23.99 -4.00 -18.49
CA VAL A 259 -25.22 -3.65 -19.20
C VAL A 259 -24.87 -2.49 -20.14
N ALA A 260 -25.27 -2.57 -21.40
CA ALA A 260 -24.99 -1.49 -22.33
C ALA A 260 -25.65 -0.20 -21.84
N PHE A 261 -24.87 0.86 -21.64
CA PHE A 261 -25.41 2.17 -21.33
C PHE A 261 -26.06 2.78 -22.57
N ASP A 262 -27.33 3.11 -22.46
CA ASP A 262 -28.03 3.86 -23.48
C ASP A 262 -28.05 5.36 -23.11
N PRO A 263 -27.23 6.20 -23.76
CA PRO A 263 -27.19 7.63 -23.46
C PRO A 263 -28.47 8.37 -23.84
N GLN A 264 -29.36 7.79 -24.66
CA GLN A 264 -30.60 8.43 -25.09
C GLN A 264 -31.71 8.33 -24.03
N THR A 265 -31.68 7.29 -23.20
CA THR A 265 -32.70 7.02 -22.17
C THR A 265 -32.20 7.23 -20.75
N ALA A 266 -30.89 7.40 -20.56
CA ALA A 266 -30.29 7.62 -19.26
C ALA A 266 -30.59 9.02 -18.68
N THR A 267 -31.02 9.05 -17.42
CA THR A 267 -31.09 10.27 -16.63
C THR A 267 -29.69 10.80 -16.32
N ILE A 268 -29.56 12.10 -16.02
CA ILE A 268 -28.27 12.71 -15.61
C ILE A 268 -27.63 11.93 -14.44
N GLY A 269 -28.43 11.49 -13.47
CA GLY A 269 -27.95 10.66 -12.36
C GLY A 269 -27.41 9.30 -12.81
N GLN A 270 -28.08 8.64 -13.75
CA GLN A 270 -27.59 7.39 -14.35
C GLN A 270 -26.35 7.61 -15.20
N THR A 271 -26.23 8.75 -15.90
CA THR A 271 -25.04 9.12 -16.67
C THR A 271 -23.84 9.38 -15.74
N VAL A 272 -24.04 10.08 -14.62
CA VAL A 272 -22.99 10.30 -13.63
C VAL A 272 -22.61 8.99 -12.95
N ALA A 273 -23.60 8.19 -12.52
CA ALA A 273 -23.36 6.89 -11.90
C ALA A 273 -22.65 5.92 -12.86
N TRP A 274 -22.98 5.96 -14.15
CA TRP A 274 -22.29 5.19 -15.18
C TRP A 274 -20.81 5.59 -15.31
N ASN A 275 -20.52 6.88 -15.45
CA ASN A 275 -19.15 7.38 -15.58
C ASN A 275 -18.30 7.15 -14.32
N LEU A 276 -18.93 7.11 -13.14
CA LEU A 276 -18.26 6.83 -11.88
C LEU A 276 -18.22 5.34 -11.53
N GLY A 277 -18.78 4.45 -12.37
CA GLY A 277 -18.85 3.01 -12.09
C GLY A 277 -19.78 2.64 -10.93
N LEU A 278 -20.67 3.55 -10.51
CA LEU A 278 -21.64 3.41 -9.44
C LEU A 278 -23.03 2.92 -9.91
N GLY A 279 -23.22 2.76 -11.23
CA GLY A 279 -24.48 2.30 -11.83
C GLY A 279 -24.62 0.77 -11.91
N GLU A 280 -25.73 0.28 -12.49
CA GLU A 280 -26.05 -1.16 -12.61
C GLU A 280 -25.03 -2.00 -13.39
N SER A 281 -24.11 -1.34 -14.12
CA SER A 281 -23.02 -2.00 -14.84
C SER A 281 -21.69 -2.02 -14.12
N GLY A 282 -21.62 -1.36 -12.96
CA GLY A 282 -20.56 -1.45 -11.96
C GLY A 282 -19.12 -1.27 -12.45
N LEU A 283 -18.21 -1.27 -11.47
CA LEU A 283 -16.81 -1.60 -11.74
C LEU A 283 -16.71 -3.08 -12.08
N THR A 284 -15.79 -3.47 -12.97
CA THR A 284 -15.50 -4.89 -13.14
C THR A 284 -14.87 -5.43 -11.85
N HIS A 285 -14.82 -6.75 -11.67
CA HIS A 285 -14.11 -7.34 -10.53
C HIS A 285 -12.65 -6.86 -10.41
N ARG A 286 -12.00 -6.61 -11.54
CA ARG A 286 -10.66 -6.00 -11.60
C ARG A 286 -10.70 -4.54 -11.15
N GLY A 287 -11.63 -3.74 -11.66
CA GLY A 287 -11.83 -2.35 -11.28
C GLY A 287 -12.13 -2.20 -9.77
N GLU A 288 -12.91 -3.10 -9.19
CA GLU A 288 -13.15 -3.13 -7.74
C GLU A 288 -11.88 -3.39 -6.93
N ILE A 289 -11.07 -4.38 -7.33
CA ILE A 289 -9.80 -4.68 -6.64
C ILE A 289 -8.85 -3.49 -6.74
N LEU A 290 -8.77 -2.89 -7.93
CA LEU A 290 -7.92 -1.74 -8.20
C LEU A 290 -8.36 -0.54 -7.37
N LEU A 291 -9.66 -0.23 -7.34
CA LEU A 291 -10.23 0.85 -6.53
C LEU A 291 -9.96 0.62 -5.05
N LYS A 292 -10.25 -0.58 -4.52
CA LYS A 292 -10.04 -0.91 -3.11
C LYS A 292 -8.56 -0.72 -2.72
N ARG A 293 -7.63 -1.27 -3.50
CA ARG A 293 -6.19 -1.16 -3.23
C ARG A 293 -5.67 0.27 -3.41
N THR A 294 -6.18 1.01 -4.39
CA THR A 294 -5.84 2.42 -4.59
C THR A 294 -6.33 3.27 -3.41
N ALA A 295 -7.59 3.08 -2.99
CA ALA A 295 -8.17 3.77 -1.84
C ALA A 295 -7.41 3.44 -0.56
N THR A 296 -7.07 2.17 -0.33
CA THR A 296 -6.24 1.76 0.82
C THR A 296 -4.87 2.40 0.76
N LEU A 297 -4.19 2.40 -0.38
CA LEU A 297 -2.87 3.03 -0.51
C LEU A 297 -2.94 4.54 -0.26
N ALA A 298 -3.84 5.24 -0.94
CA ALA A 298 -3.97 6.69 -0.83
C ALA A 298 -4.32 7.12 0.60
N ALA A 299 -5.30 6.45 1.23
CA ALA A 299 -5.72 6.75 2.60
C ALA A 299 -4.63 6.39 3.62
N SER A 300 -4.00 5.21 3.50
CA SER A 300 -2.96 4.81 4.44
C SER A 300 -1.68 5.64 4.29
N SER A 301 -1.31 6.02 3.07
CA SER A 301 -0.20 6.95 2.82
C SER A 301 -0.51 8.32 3.41
N PHE A 302 -1.70 8.89 3.16
CA PHE A 302 -2.10 10.15 3.74
C PHE A 302 -2.08 10.11 5.28
N ILE A 303 -2.80 9.18 5.89
CA ILE A 303 -2.95 9.13 7.35
C ILE A 303 -1.62 8.79 8.03
N SER A 304 -0.82 7.87 7.48
CA SER A 304 0.50 7.54 8.05
C SER A 304 1.41 8.76 8.08
N ASN A 305 1.44 9.52 6.99
CA ASN A 305 2.30 10.70 6.91
C ASN A 305 1.77 11.85 7.74
N PHE A 306 0.45 12.02 7.81
CA PHE A 306 -0.18 12.99 8.69
C PHE A 306 0.16 12.69 10.17
N VAL A 307 -0.11 11.47 10.64
CA VAL A 307 0.13 11.07 12.03
C VAL A 307 1.62 11.17 12.36
N ARG A 308 2.51 10.66 11.50
CA ARG A 308 3.95 10.71 11.76
C ARG A 308 4.49 12.13 11.74
N SER A 309 4.12 12.97 10.78
CA SER A 309 4.58 14.36 10.74
C SER A 309 4.03 15.16 11.92
N TYR A 310 2.73 15.06 12.23
CA TYR A 310 2.13 15.88 13.28
C TYR A 310 2.51 15.46 14.71
N VAL A 311 2.63 14.15 14.95
CA VAL A 311 2.86 13.60 16.29
C VAL A 311 4.35 13.43 16.60
N ILE A 312 5.15 12.98 15.63
CA ILE A 312 6.55 12.62 15.88
C ILE A 312 7.49 13.79 15.66
N ILE A 313 7.26 14.66 14.67
CA ILE A 313 8.20 15.72 14.34
C ILE A 313 7.95 16.94 15.22
N GLU A 314 9.00 17.41 15.88
CA GLU A 314 8.94 18.64 16.66
C GLU A 314 8.69 19.86 15.75
N GLY A 315 7.90 20.83 16.22
CA GLY A 315 7.66 22.05 15.43
C GLY A 315 6.72 21.90 14.22
N THR A 316 6.10 20.73 14.02
CA THR A 316 5.14 20.55 12.92
C THR A 316 3.74 21.03 13.30
N GLU A 317 3.22 22.01 12.56
CA GLU A 317 1.84 22.45 12.66
C GLU A 317 0.86 21.46 12.00
N LEU A 318 -0.42 21.54 12.40
CA LEU A 318 -1.48 20.71 11.83
C LEU A 318 -1.59 20.89 10.30
N LEU A 319 -1.57 22.14 9.84
CA LEU A 319 -1.62 22.45 8.41
C LEU A 319 -0.39 21.91 7.69
N GLY A 320 0.81 22.07 8.27
CA GLY A 320 2.05 21.50 7.75
C GLY A 320 1.95 20.00 7.49
N ALA A 321 1.50 19.24 8.49
CA ALA A 321 1.31 17.81 8.37
C ALA A 321 0.28 17.43 7.29
N LEU A 322 -0.83 18.18 7.17
CA LEU A 322 -1.84 17.96 6.13
C LEU A 322 -1.27 18.23 4.73
N GLY A 323 -0.55 19.33 4.54
CA GLY A 323 0.07 19.67 3.27
C GLY A 323 1.06 18.60 2.83
N TRP A 324 1.95 18.17 3.73
CA TRP A 324 2.90 17.10 3.44
C TRP A 324 2.20 15.78 3.08
N ALA A 325 1.24 15.35 3.90
CA ALA A 325 0.48 14.13 3.66
C ALA A 325 -0.30 14.17 2.33
N SER A 326 -0.82 15.34 1.95
CA SER A 326 -1.62 15.49 0.74
C SER A 326 -0.83 15.22 -0.55
N VAL A 327 0.46 15.58 -0.60
CA VAL A 327 1.34 15.31 -1.75
C VAL A 327 1.39 13.80 -2.03
N TRP A 328 1.62 13.02 -0.99
CA TRP A 328 1.82 11.57 -1.11
C TRP A 328 0.52 10.78 -1.25
N GLY A 329 -0.54 11.21 -0.58
CA GLY A 329 -1.88 10.66 -0.80
C GLY A 329 -2.36 10.90 -2.23
N SER A 330 -2.14 12.11 -2.76
CA SER A 330 -2.49 12.45 -4.15
C SER A 330 -1.64 11.69 -5.16
N ALA A 331 -0.34 11.57 -4.94
CA ALA A 331 0.53 10.77 -5.80
C ALA A 331 0.08 9.30 -5.85
N ALA A 332 -0.23 8.70 -4.70
CA ALA A 332 -0.77 7.34 -4.62
C ALA A 332 -2.09 7.18 -5.39
N ALA A 333 -3.01 8.15 -5.25
CA ALA A 333 -4.27 8.15 -5.97
C ALA A 333 -4.07 8.25 -7.49
N LEU A 334 -3.19 9.15 -7.95
CA LEU A 334 -2.86 9.32 -9.37
C LEU A 334 -2.20 8.07 -9.96
N VAL A 335 -1.32 7.39 -9.21
CA VAL A 335 -0.74 6.10 -9.65
C VAL A 335 -1.84 5.05 -9.83
N GLY A 336 -2.79 4.96 -8.89
CA GLY A 336 -3.93 4.06 -9.01
C GLY A 336 -4.79 4.38 -10.24
N LEU A 337 -5.12 5.65 -10.48
CA LEU A 337 -5.85 6.09 -11.68
C LEU A 337 -5.10 5.75 -12.97
N ALA A 338 -3.79 5.96 -12.99
CA ALA A 338 -2.96 5.62 -14.14
C ALA A 338 -2.95 4.10 -14.41
N TYR A 339 -2.94 3.28 -13.36
CA TYR A 339 -3.06 1.83 -13.50
C TYR A 339 -4.45 1.39 -13.92
N ALA A 340 -5.51 2.10 -13.50
CA ALA A 340 -6.87 1.88 -14.00
C ALA A 340 -6.94 2.13 -15.50
N TRP A 341 -6.36 3.25 -15.94
CA TRP A 341 -6.28 3.61 -17.35
C TRP A 341 -5.51 2.55 -18.18
N VAL A 342 -4.35 2.09 -17.70
CA VAL A 342 -3.61 0.99 -18.36
C VAL A 342 -4.40 -0.32 -18.33
N GLY A 343 -5.15 -0.55 -17.26
CA GLY A 343 -6.09 -1.66 -17.13
C GLY A 343 -7.28 -1.55 -18.08
N ASN A 344 -7.60 -0.39 -18.65
CA ASN A 344 -8.88 -0.12 -19.30
C ASN A 344 -10.07 -0.33 -18.34
N GLU A 345 -9.97 0.27 -17.16
CA GLU A 345 -11.03 0.40 -16.13
C GLU A 345 -11.45 1.85 -15.96
#